data_AF-A0A7K1L2R6-F1
#
_entry.id   AF-A0A7K1L2R6-F1
#
_cell.length_a   1.000
_cell.length_b   1.000
_cell.length_c   1.000
_cell.angle_alpha   90.00
_cell.angle_beta   90.00
_cell.angle_gamma   90.00
#
_symmetry.space_group_name_H-M   'P 1'
#
loop_
_entity.id
_entity.type
_entity.pdbx_description
1 polymer ?
#
loop_
_entity_poly.entity_id
_entity_poly.type
_entity_poly.pdbx_seq_one_letter_code
_entity_poly.pdbx_strand_id
1 'polypeptide(L)'
;MNAPRIVVDPDLPEDVRTLLTEWENAKVKLYDLRDLRPLSEGEDKRLPLVSGKTMATVAGGVALDVLLTLTIGWGLVGFLLLFIVPMLVGAGMVLWGLTPRYWRDQKLTLRRAHGRYVLATDLDEESRTLLARTHRAISTVLRSQVHADGTLDHIRNEVVLPRMEWEIASALRGVSELRRRHPELRQSSANDAGRTLAATLTALRQRIAALEEYAEQTKKADAAALLPGDHAAADLDALTAQARAATAN
;
A
#
# COMPACT_ATOMS: atom_id res chain seq x y z
N MET A 1 -0.10 -14.53 13.26
CA MET A 1 1.00 -13.86 12.56
C MET A 1 0.40 -12.72 11.74
N ASN A 2 0.76 -11.46 12.00
CA ASN A 2 0.30 -10.34 11.17
C ASN A 2 0.86 -10.51 9.76
N ALA A 3 0.00 -10.44 8.74
CA ALA A 3 0.45 -10.41 7.36
C ALA A 3 1.33 -9.16 7.16
N PRO A 4 2.47 -9.26 6.45
CA PRO A 4 3.30 -8.09 6.17
C PRO A 4 2.50 -7.05 5.38
N ARG A 5 2.73 -5.78 5.71
CA ARG A 5 2.10 -4.62 5.07
C ARG A 5 2.58 -4.53 3.61
N ILE A 6 1.78 -3.93 2.73
CA ILE A 6 2.23 -3.67 1.35
C ILE A 6 3.35 -2.62 1.41
N VAL A 7 4.47 -2.87 0.72
CA VAL A 7 5.59 -1.91 0.62
C VAL A 7 5.53 -1.22 -0.72
N VAL A 8 5.57 0.11 -0.71
CA VAL A 8 5.42 0.96 -1.90
C VAL A 8 6.72 1.72 -2.13
N ASP A 9 7.13 1.84 -3.40
CA ASP A 9 8.26 2.68 -3.80
C ASP A 9 8.02 4.14 -3.38
N PRO A 10 8.93 4.80 -2.63
CA PRO A 10 8.74 6.19 -2.23
C PRO A 10 8.67 7.14 -3.42
N ASP A 11 9.26 6.80 -4.57
CA ASP A 11 9.27 7.64 -5.77
C ASP A 11 7.96 7.50 -6.59
N LEU A 12 6.95 6.77 -6.09
CA LEU A 12 5.67 6.65 -6.77
C LEU A 12 4.93 7.99 -6.78
N PRO A 13 4.27 8.34 -7.91
CA PRO A 13 3.31 9.43 -7.95
C PRO A 13 2.25 9.30 -6.84
N GLU A 14 1.88 10.43 -6.22
CA GLU A 14 1.00 10.49 -5.05
C GLU A 14 -0.38 9.88 -5.30
N ASP A 15 -0.92 10.03 -6.50
CA ASP A 15 -2.19 9.44 -6.93
C ASP A 15 -2.19 7.91 -6.78
N VAL A 16 -1.10 7.26 -7.19
CA VAL A 16 -0.96 5.81 -7.05
C VAL A 16 -0.78 5.39 -5.60
N ARG A 17 -0.04 6.18 -4.80
CA ARG A 17 0.18 5.91 -3.38
C ARG A 17 -1.12 5.99 -2.58
N THR A 18 -1.94 7.01 -2.84
CA THR A 18 -3.26 7.15 -2.20
C THR A 18 -4.16 6.00 -2.58
N LEU A 19 -4.19 5.61 -3.87
CA LEU A 19 -4.96 4.44 -4.31
C LEU A 19 -4.52 3.15 -3.60
N LEU A 20 -3.22 2.88 -3.49
CA LEU A 20 -2.70 1.69 -2.80
C LEU A 20 -3.04 1.69 -1.30
N THR A 21 -2.95 2.85 -0.65
CA THR A 21 -3.25 3.01 0.78
C THR A 21 -4.75 2.87 1.05
N GLU A 22 -5.58 3.49 0.22
CA GLU A 22 -7.03 3.32 0.25
C GLU A 22 -7.41 1.85 0.06
N TRP A 23 -6.74 1.15 -0.85
CA TRP A 23 -6.96 -0.27 -1.12
C TRP A 23 -6.57 -1.18 0.05
N GLU A 24 -5.42 -0.91 0.70
CA GLU A 24 -4.98 -1.58 1.93
C GLU A 24 -6.02 -1.42 3.06
N ASN A 25 -6.56 -0.21 3.21
CA ASN A 25 -7.56 0.10 4.23
C ASN A 25 -8.96 -0.43 3.90
N ALA A 26 -9.33 -0.45 2.62
CA ALA A 26 -10.69 -0.74 2.21
C ALA A 26 -11.11 -2.20 2.46
N LYS A 27 -10.18 -3.15 2.70
CA LYS A 27 -10.47 -4.61 2.72
C LYS A 27 -11.30 -5.07 1.51
N VAL A 28 -11.32 -4.27 0.43
CA VAL A 28 -12.19 -4.48 -0.71
C VAL A 28 -11.55 -5.57 -1.57
N LYS A 29 -12.11 -6.76 -1.44
CA LYS A 29 -11.76 -8.02 -2.13
C LYS A 29 -11.93 -7.97 -3.67
N LEU A 30 -12.20 -6.81 -4.27
CA LEU A 30 -12.75 -6.77 -5.64
C LEU A 30 -11.76 -7.27 -6.71
N TYR A 31 -10.44 -7.22 -6.48
CA TYR A 31 -9.42 -7.73 -7.40
C TYR A 31 -8.20 -8.26 -6.64
N ASP A 32 -7.68 -9.45 -6.97
CA ASP A 32 -6.36 -9.84 -6.45
C ASP A 32 -5.31 -9.00 -7.19
N LEU A 33 -4.53 -8.18 -6.47
CA LEU A 33 -3.44 -7.38 -7.07
C LEU A 33 -2.41 -8.28 -7.79
N ARG A 34 -2.37 -9.57 -7.47
CA ARG A 34 -1.59 -10.58 -8.21
C ARG A 34 -2.04 -10.78 -9.65
N ASP A 35 -3.33 -10.64 -9.94
CA ASP A 35 -3.88 -10.89 -11.28
C ASP A 35 -3.62 -9.72 -12.24
N LEU A 36 -3.12 -8.59 -11.71
CA LEU A 36 -2.73 -7.43 -12.48
C LEU A 36 -1.40 -7.69 -13.19
N ARG A 37 -1.44 -8.30 -14.37
CA ARG A 37 -0.24 -8.39 -15.23
C ARG A 37 0.29 -7.00 -15.58
N PRO A 38 1.63 -6.82 -15.65
CA PRO A 38 2.21 -5.57 -16.13
C PRO A 38 1.64 -5.22 -17.51
N LEU A 39 1.39 -3.93 -17.73
CA LEU A 39 0.97 -3.46 -19.05
C LEU A 39 2.16 -3.65 -20.00
N SER A 40 1.99 -4.44 -21.07
CA SER A 40 3.02 -4.52 -22.12
C SER A 40 3.01 -3.24 -22.96
N GLU A 41 4.19 -2.71 -23.32
CA GLU A 41 4.34 -1.59 -24.25
C GLU A 41 3.71 -1.98 -25.60
N GLY A 42 2.45 -1.59 -25.84
CA GLY A 42 1.69 -1.94 -27.04
C GLY A 42 0.23 -2.28 -26.79
N GLU A 43 -0.16 -2.58 -25.55
CA GLU A 43 -1.55 -2.89 -25.18
C GLU A 43 -2.46 -1.64 -25.14
N ASP A 44 -1.86 -0.44 -25.03
CA ASP A 44 -2.58 0.85 -24.90
C ASP A 44 -3.41 1.21 -26.15
N LYS A 45 -3.17 0.56 -27.29
CA LYS A 45 -3.92 0.79 -28.54
C LYS A 45 -5.06 -0.18 -28.80
N ARG A 46 -5.26 -1.19 -27.94
CA ARG A 46 -6.28 -2.23 -28.12
C ARG A 46 -7.32 -2.20 -27.01
N LEU A 47 -7.89 -1.03 -26.76
CA LEU A 47 -9.15 -0.99 -26.01
C LEU A 47 -10.30 -1.37 -26.96
N PRO A 48 -11.13 -2.37 -26.61
CA PRO A 48 -12.32 -2.68 -27.38
C PRO A 48 -13.25 -1.48 -27.29
N LEU A 49 -13.31 -0.71 -28.38
CA LEU A 49 -14.45 0.14 -28.69
C LEU A 49 -15.69 -0.72 -28.47
N VAL A 50 -16.54 -0.30 -27.53
CA VAL A 50 -17.75 -1.02 -27.09
C VAL A 50 -18.40 -1.65 -28.33
N SER A 51 -18.36 -2.99 -28.39
CA SER A 51 -18.80 -3.74 -29.56
C SER A 51 -20.23 -3.32 -29.89
N GLY A 52 -20.48 -2.84 -31.12
CA GLY A 52 -21.74 -2.25 -31.55
C GLY A 52 -23.00 -3.12 -31.35
N LYS A 53 -22.82 -4.38 -30.92
CA LYS A 53 -23.89 -5.28 -30.49
C LYS A 53 -24.64 -4.84 -29.24
N THR A 54 -24.01 -4.14 -28.28
CA THR A 54 -24.71 -3.70 -27.05
C THR A 54 -25.56 -2.45 -27.26
N MET A 55 -25.26 -1.64 -28.28
CA MET A 55 -26.08 -0.49 -28.66
C MET A 55 -27.37 -0.92 -29.39
N ALA A 56 -27.30 -1.99 -30.19
CA ALA A 56 -28.43 -2.50 -30.95
C ALA A 56 -29.55 -3.09 -30.06
N THR A 57 -29.21 -3.73 -28.94
CA THR A 57 -30.19 -4.31 -28.02
C THR A 57 -30.98 -3.26 -27.23
N VAL A 58 -30.34 -2.14 -26.86
CA VAL A 58 -31.01 -1.05 -26.13
C VAL A 58 -31.94 -0.26 -27.06
N ALA A 59 -31.52 0.01 -28.30
CA ALA A 59 -32.36 0.68 -29.29
C ALA A 59 -33.63 -0.13 -29.64
N GLY A 60 -33.51 -1.46 -29.73
CA GLY A 60 -34.64 -2.35 -29.97
C GLY A 60 -35.68 -2.35 -28.85
N GLY A 61 -35.25 -2.26 -27.59
CA GLY A 61 -36.14 -2.20 -26.43
C GLY A 61 -36.96 -0.91 -26.38
N VAL A 62 -36.34 0.24 -26.67
CA VAL A 62 -37.03 1.55 -26.69
C VAL A 62 -38.05 1.63 -27.83
N ALA A 63 -37.71 1.13 -29.02
CA ALA A 63 -38.62 1.13 -30.17
C ALA A 63 -39.86 0.25 -29.93
N LEU A 64 -39.70 -0.89 -29.26
CA LEU A 64 -40.80 -1.79 -28.92
C LEU A 64 -41.73 -1.17 -27.86
N ASP A 65 -41.17 -0.51 -26.86
CA ASP A 65 -41.94 0.16 -25.79
C ASP A 65 -42.80 1.31 -26.33
N VAL A 66 -42.23 2.14 -27.22
CA VAL A 66 -42.95 3.20 -27.94
C VAL A 66 -44.08 2.63 -28.80
N LEU A 67 -43.84 1.50 -29.48
CA LEU A 67 -44.85 0.85 -30.32
C LEU A 67 -46.00 0.24 -29.49
N LEU A 68 -45.70 -0.31 -28.32
CA LEU A 68 -46.68 -0.92 -27.42
C LEU A 68 -47.55 0.14 -26.72
N THR A 69 -46.97 1.26 -26.29
CA THR A 69 -47.71 2.38 -25.69
C THR A 69 -48.58 3.13 -26.69
N LEU A 70 -48.18 3.21 -27.96
CA LEU A 70 -48.99 3.84 -29.02
C LEU A 70 -50.22 3.01 -29.41
N THR A 71 -50.15 1.68 -29.29
CA THR A 71 -51.22 0.75 -29.69
C THR A 71 -52.24 0.50 -28.59
N ILE A 72 -51.83 0.55 -27.32
CA ILE A 72 -52.69 0.39 -26.16
C ILE A 72 -53.10 1.80 -25.71
N GLY A 73 -54.21 2.32 -26.24
CA GLY A 73 -54.71 3.67 -25.95
C GLY A 73 -54.96 3.91 -24.45
N TRP A 74 -53.93 4.31 -23.72
CA TRP A 74 -53.93 4.57 -22.30
C TRP A 74 -53.45 6.02 -22.09
N GLY A 75 -54.25 6.83 -21.40
CA GLY A 75 -54.02 8.27 -21.20
C GLY A 75 -52.74 8.60 -20.40
N LEU A 76 -52.89 9.37 -19.31
CA LEU A 76 -51.77 9.91 -18.53
C LEU A 76 -50.70 8.87 -18.13
N VAL A 77 -51.10 7.61 -17.92
CA VAL A 77 -50.21 6.50 -17.54
C VAL A 77 -49.27 6.08 -18.67
N GLY A 78 -49.76 6.02 -19.92
CA GLY A 78 -48.92 5.72 -21.09
C GLY A 78 -47.92 6.85 -21.36
N PHE A 79 -48.38 8.10 -21.19
CA PHE A 79 -47.51 9.27 -21.28
C PHE A 79 -46.41 9.27 -20.21
N LEU A 80 -46.73 8.90 -18.96
CA LEU A 80 -45.75 8.84 -17.87
C LEU A 80 -44.69 7.75 -18.11
N LEU A 81 -45.11 6.57 -18.58
CA LEU A 81 -44.21 5.45 -18.88
C LEU A 81 -43.22 5.78 -20.01
N LEU A 82 -43.68 6.49 -21.04
CA LEU A 82 -42.86 6.93 -22.18
C LEU A 82 -41.65 7.77 -21.75
N PHE A 83 -41.73 8.51 -20.64
CA PHE A 83 -40.62 9.32 -20.13
C PHE A 83 -39.83 8.61 -19.03
N ILE A 84 -40.50 7.90 -18.11
CA ILE A 84 -39.84 7.28 -16.96
C ILE A 84 -38.96 6.10 -17.40
N VAL A 85 -39.43 5.24 -18.31
CA VAL A 85 -38.67 4.06 -18.75
C VAL A 85 -37.34 4.46 -19.41
N PRO A 86 -37.30 5.34 -20.43
CA PRO A 86 -36.03 5.76 -21.01
C PRO A 86 -35.19 6.61 -20.05
N MET A 87 -35.78 7.36 -19.12
CA MET A 87 -35.03 8.07 -18.08
C MET A 87 -34.34 7.11 -17.11
N LEU A 88 -35.01 6.04 -16.67
CA LEU A 88 -34.42 5.01 -15.81
C LEU A 88 -33.37 4.18 -16.56
N VAL A 89 -33.61 3.85 -17.84
CA VAL A 89 -32.62 3.18 -18.71
C VAL A 89 -31.41 4.10 -18.92
N GLY A 90 -31.63 5.38 -19.20
CA GLY A 90 -30.57 6.38 -19.36
C GLY A 90 -29.77 6.58 -18.08
N ALA A 91 -30.43 6.72 -16.94
CA ALA A 91 -29.80 6.83 -15.63
C ALA A 91 -29.01 5.56 -15.27
N GLY A 92 -29.57 4.38 -15.55
CA GLY A 92 -28.89 3.10 -15.38
C GLY A 92 -27.67 2.96 -16.30
N MET A 93 -27.76 3.43 -17.54
CA MET A 93 -26.66 3.42 -18.50
C MET A 93 -25.57 4.45 -18.16
N VAL A 94 -25.92 5.59 -17.59
CA VAL A 94 -24.97 6.57 -17.04
C VAL A 94 -24.29 5.99 -15.80
N LEU A 95 -25.03 5.38 -14.88
CA LEU A 95 -24.50 4.77 -13.66
C LEU A 95 -23.58 3.59 -14.00
N TRP A 96 -23.97 2.72 -14.93
CA TRP A 96 -23.16 1.62 -15.49
C TRP A 96 -22.05 2.15 -16.39
N GLY A 97 -22.15 3.33 -17.00
CA GLY A 97 -21.07 3.92 -17.79
C GLY A 97 -19.96 4.49 -16.91
N LEU A 98 -20.33 5.10 -15.78
CA LEU A 98 -19.43 5.80 -14.88
C LEU A 98 -18.72 4.86 -13.91
N THR A 99 -19.42 3.88 -13.32
CA THR A 99 -18.80 2.93 -12.38
C THR A 99 -17.59 2.19 -12.98
N PRO A 100 -17.67 1.44 -14.09
CA PRO A 100 -16.55 0.69 -14.63
C PRO A 100 -15.49 1.57 -15.31
N ARG A 101 -15.72 2.88 -15.53
CA ARG A 101 -14.67 3.78 -16.05
C ARG A 101 -13.71 4.16 -14.94
N TYR A 102 -14.23 4.62 -13.80
CA TYR A 102 -13.43 4.93 -12.63
C TYR A 102 -12.57 3.74 -12.17
N TRP A 103 -13.16 2.54 -12.09
CA TRP A 103 -12.42 1.33 -11.73
C TRP A 103 -11.43 0.86 -12.81
N ARG A 104 -11.71 1.12 -14.09
CA ARG A 104 -10.78 0.79 -15.19
C ARG A 104 -9.54 1.66 -15.17
N ASP A 105 -9.71 2.96 -14.94
CA ASP A 105 -8.60 3.90 -14.91
C ASP A 105 -7.67 3.60 -13.73
N GLN A 106 -8.24 3.32 -12.55
CA GLN A 106 -7.46 2.84 -11.39
C GLN A 106 -6.68 1.54 -11.70
N LYS A 107 -7.33 0.57 -12.35
CA LYS A 107 -6.68 -0.69 -12.73
C LYS A 107 -5.52 -0.45 -13.70
N LEU A 108 -5.70 0.44 -14.66
CA LEU A 108 -4.65 0.78 -15.63
C LEU A 108 -3.46 1.45 -14.95
N THR A 109 -3.74 2.38 -14.03
CA THR A 109 -2.72 3.06 -13.21
C THR A 109 -1.95 2.06 -12.33
N LEU A 110 -2.64 1.14 -11.66
CA LEU A 110 -2.00 0.08 -10.86
C LEU A 110 -1.19 -0.89 -11.72
N ARG A 111 -1.68 -1.27 -12.91
CA ARG A 111 -0.91 -2.09 -13.87
C ARG A 111 0.35 -1.41 -14.38
N ARG A 112 0.32 -0.08 -14.58
CA ARG A 112 1.51 0.71 -14.95
C ARG A 112 2.50 0.82 -13.80
N ALA A 113 2.01 0.87 -12.56
CA ALA A 113 2.83 0.84 -11.36
C ALA A 113 3.27 -0.56 -10.93
N HIS A 114 2.88 -1.62 -11.67
CA HIS A 114 3.26 -2.99 -11.37
C HIS A 114 4.79 -3.13 -11.34
N GLY A 115 5.32 -3.76 -10.29
CA GLY A 115 6.76 -3.84 -10.02
C GLY A 115 7.28 -2.73 -9.11
N ARG A 116 6.51 -1.65 -8.89
CA ARG A 116 6.83 -0.55 -7.95
C ARG A 116 6.07 -0.64 -6.61
N TYR A 117 5.47 -1.80 -6.35
CA TYR A 117 4.95 -2.20 -5.04
C TYR A 117 5.31 -3.68 -4.78
N VAL A 118 5.44 -4.09 -3.52
CA VAL A 118 5.69 -5.48 -3.11
C VAL A 118 4.52 -5.94 -2.23
N LEU A 119 3.86 -7.02 -2.64
CA LEU A 119 2.81 -7.65 -1.85
C LEU A 119 3.40 -8.71 -0.92
N ALA A 120 2.81 -8.88 0.26
CA ALA A 120 3.10 -10.00 1.17
C ALA A 120 3.06 -11.35 0.46
N THR A 121 2.17 -11.46 -0.53
CA THR A 121 1.91 -12.67 -1.29
C THR A 121 2.95 -12.97 -2.37
N ASP A 122 3.77 -11.99 -2.76
CA ASP A 122 4.88 -12.18 -3.69
C ASP A 122 6.09 -12.83 -3.00
N LEU A 123 6.09 -12.83 -1.66
CA LEU A 123 7.17 -13.27 -0.80
C LEU A 123 6.95 -14.72 -0.34
N ASP A 124 8.03 -15.50 -0.33
CA ASP A 124 8.04 -16.80 0.34
C ASP A 124 8.00 -16.62 1.88
N GLU A 125 7.73 -17.71 2.62
CA GLU A 125 7.55 -17.64 4.09
C GLU A 125 8.76 -17.04 4.81
N GLU A 126 9.97 -17.41 4.37
CA GLU A 126 11.22 -16.88 4.92
C GLU A 126 11.33 -15.37 4.66
N SER A 127 11.09 -14.94 3.42
CA SER A 127 11.17 -13.54 3.05
C SER A 127 10.08 -12.69 3.72
N ARG A 128 8.87 -13.26 3.93
CA ARG A 128 7.81 -12.62 4.71
C ARG A 128 8.24 -12.36 6.15
N THR A 129 8.93 -13.33 6.77
CA THR A 129 9.44 -13.20 8.14
C THR A 129 10.51 -12.11 8.24
N LEU A 130 11.44 -12.06 7.28
CA LEU A 130 12.47 -11.02 7.21
C LEU A 130 11.88 -9.63 6.97
N LEU A 131 10.86 -9.51 6.12
CA LEU A 131 10.18 -8.24 5.89
C LEU A 131 9.40 -7.77 7.13
N ALA A 132 8.72 -8.68 7.83
CA ALA A 132 8.03 -8.35 9.08
C ALA A 132 8.98 -7.84 10.17
N ARG A 133 10.19 -8.41 10.26
CA ARG A 133 11.26 -7.92 11.14
C ARG A 133 11.72 -6.52 10.77
N THR A 134 11.92 -6.27 9.48
CA THR A 134 12.27 -4.95 8.94
C THR A 134 11.21 -3.91 9.32
N HIS A 135 9.93 -4.19 9.06
CA HIS A 135 8.81 -3.34 9.47
C HIS A 135 8.80 -3.01 10.96
N ARG A 136 9.07 -4.01 11.80
CA ARG A 136 9.12 -3.82 13.25
C ARG A 136 10.27 -2.91 13.67
N ALA A 137 11.46 -3.08 13.09
CA ALA A 137 12.61 -2.24 13.37
C ALA A 137 12.35 -0.78 12.95
N ILE A 138 11.87 -0.57 11.72
CA ILE A 138 11.54 0.77 11.20
C ILE A 138 10.44 1.43 12.03
N SER A 139 9.36 0.72 12.33
CA SER A 139 8.29 1.26 13.18
C SER A 139 8.75 1.56 14.60
N THR A 140 9.77 0.88 15.12
CA THR A 140 10.36 1.20 16.43
C THR A 140 11.15 2.51 16.37
N VAL A 141 11.95 2.72 15.32
CA VAL A 141 12.68 3.97 15.09
C VAL A 141 11.71 5.14 14.90
N LEU A 142 10.72 4.99 14.02
CA LEU A 142 9.77 6.06 13.70
C LEU A 142 8.81 6.41 14.85
N ARG A 143 8.58 5.49 15.80
CA ARG A 143 7.71 5.73 16.97
C ARG A 143 8.45 6.29 18.19
N SER A 144 9.78 6.40 18.13
CA SER A 144 10.59 6.89 19.25
C SER A 144 10.49 8.42 19.38
N GLN A 145 10.35 8.94 20.61
CA GLN A 145 10.20 10.37 20.89
C GLN A 145 11.48 11.19 20.66
N VAL A 146 12.67 10.58 20.60
CA VAL A 146 13.92 11.27 20.15
C VAL A 146 13.82 11.80 18.71
N HIS A 147 12.91 11.23 17.90
CA HIS A 147 12.51 11.79 16.61
C HIS A 147 11.74 13.12 16.82
N ALA A 148 10.82 13.17 17.80
CA ALA A 148 9.89 14.27 18.01
C ALA A 148 10.54 15.61 18.41
N ASP A 149 11.72 15.60 19.05
CA ASP A 149 12.38 16.83 19.54
C ASP A 149 13.28 17.52 18.49
N GLY A 150 13.22 17.11 17.22
CA GLY A 150 13.72 17.92 16.09
C GLY A 150 15.25 18.10 16.04
N THR A 151 16.03 17.29 16.75
CA THR A 151 17.50 17.37 16.71
C THR A 151 18.04 16.57 15.52
N LEU A 152 17.92 17.18 14.34
CA LEU A 152 18.69 16.95 13.11
C LEU A 152 18.50 15.66 12.26
N ASP A 153 18.01 14.53 12.78
CA ASP A 153 17.87 13.29 11.97
C ASP A 153 16.43 12.95 11.54
N HIS A 154 15.42 13.73 11.97
CA HIS A 154 14.01 13.43 11.69
C HIS A 154 13.67 13.42 10.20
N ILE A 155 14.01 14.50 9.50
CA ILE A 155 13.76 14.63 8.05
C ILE A 155 14.54 13.57 7.25
N ARG A 156 15.75 13.23 7.70
CA ARG A 156 16.58 12.22 7.04
C ARG A 156 16.00 10.82 7.21
N ASN A 157 15.56 10.47 8.41
CA ASN A 157 14.96 9.16 8.70
C ASN A 157 13.61 8.98 7.99
N GLU A 158 12.79 10.02 7.90
CA GLU A 158 11.52 9.97 7.17
C GLU A 158 11.67 9.74 5.66
N VAL A 159 12.79 10.15 5.06
CA VAL A 159 13.04 9.95 3.64
C VAL A 159 13.87 8.68 3.38
N VAL A 160 14.88 8.42 4.21
CA VAL A 160 15.83 7.30 4.01
C VAL A 160 15.25 5.97 4.44
N LEU A 161 14.47 5.91 5.54
CA LEU A 161 13.92 4.64 6.02
C LEU A 161 12.88 4.03 5.07
N PRO A 162 11.91 4.79 4.51
CA PRO A 162 11.00 4.23 3.51
C PRO A 162 11.74 3.76 2.25
N ARG A 163 12.80 4.46 1.83
CA ARG A 163 13.63 4.03 0.71
C ARG A 163 14.36 2.72 1.02
N MET A 164 14.95 2.61 2.20
CA MET A 164 15.63 1.39 2.65
C MET A 164 14.65 0.22 2.77
N GLU A 165 13.45 0.46 3.28
CA GLU A 165 12.37 -0.53 3.35
C GLU A 165 12.01 -1.07 1.97
N TRP A 166 11.81 -0.17 0.99
CA TRP A 166 11.52 -0.51 -0.39
C TRP A 166 12.63 -1.34 -1.04
N GLU A 167 13.90 -0.98 -0.84
CA GLU A 167 15.04 -1.73 -1.37
C GLU A 167 15.10 -3.16 -0.81
N ILE A 168 14.92 -3.31 0.50
CA ILE A 168 14.92 -4.61 1.18
C ILE A 168 13.73 -5.44 0.66
N ALA A 169 12.53 -4.86 0.60
CA ALA A 169 11.33 -5.55 0.11
C ALA A 169 11.49 -5.99 -1.35
N SER A 170 12.04 -5.13 -2.21
CA SER A 170 12.28 -5.43 -3.63
C SER A 170 13.30 -6.54 -3.82
N ALA A 171 14.39 -6.54 -3.04
CA ALA A 171 15.39 -7.60 -3.06
C ALA A 171 14.79 -8.94 -2.59
N LEU A 172 14.02 -8.93 -1.51
CA LEU A 172 13.33 -10.12 -0.98
C LEU A 172 12.29 -10.69 -1.97
N ARG A 173 11.58 -9.82 -2.70
CA ARG A 173 10.70 -10.23 -3.81
C ARG A 173 11.49 -10.92 -4.91
N GLY A 174 12.63 -10.36 -5.32
CA GLY A 174 13.51 -10.98 -6.32
C GLY A 174 14.01 -12.36 -5.90
N VAL A 175 14.44 -12.51 -4.64
CA VAL A 175 14.86 -13.81 -4.06
C VAL A 175 13.70 -14.81 -4.04
N SER A 176 12.50 -14.37 -3.61
CA SER A 176 11.30 -15.22 -3.57
C SER A 176 10.89 -15.68 -4.96
N GLU A 177 10.92 -14.79 -5.94
CA GLU A 177 10.59 -15.09 -7.32
C GLU A 177 11.60 -16.07 -7.94
N LEU A 178 12.90 -15.83 -7.71
CA LEU A 178 13.95 -16.71 -8.23
C LEU A 178 13.81 -18.13 -7.65
N ARG A 179 13.55 -18.26 -6.34
CA ARG A 179 13.29 -19.55 -5.68
C ARG A 179 12.02 -20.23 -6.15
N ARG A 180 10.99 -19.45 -6.49
CA ARG A 180 9.74 -19.99 -7.05
C ARG A 180 9.93 -20.53 -8.47
N ARG A 181 10.74 -19.84 -9.28
CA ARG A 181 11.08 -20.27 -10.64
C ARG A 181 12.08 -21.43 -10.66
N HIS A 182 12.99 -21.47 -9.68
CA HIS A 182 14.10 -22.41 -9.60
C HIS A 182 14.18 -23.05 -8.20
N PRO A 183 13.26 -23.97 -7.85
CA PRO A 183 13.25 -24.61 -6.53
C PRO A 183 14.56 -25.35 -6.20
N GLU A 184 15.28 -25.83 -7.21
CA GLU A 184 16.60 -26.47 -7.09
C GLU A 184 17.66 -25.56 -6.45
N LEU A 185 17.55 -24.24 -6.60
CA LEU A 185 18.47 -23.27 -5.99
C LEU A 185 18.29 -23.14 -4.48
N ARG A 186 17.19 -23.65 -3.91
CA ARG A 186 16.99 -23.66 -2.45
C ARG A 186 17.93 -24.62 -1.74
N GLN A 187 18.31 -25.71 -2.40
CA GLN A 187 19.07 -26.81 -1.79
C GLN A 187 20.48 -26.94 -2.39
N SER A 188 20.70 -26.43 -3.61
CA SER A 188 21.98 -26.50 -4.27
C SER A 188 22.82 -25.24 -4.00
N SER A 189 23.63 -25.28 -2.94
CA SER A 189 24.79 -24.37 -2.83
C SER A 189 25.96 -24.80 -3.73
N ALA A 190 25.78 -25.90 -4.48
CA ALA A 190 26.81 -26.49 -5.31
C ALA A 190 27.03 -25.75 -6.63
N ASN A 191 26.02 -25.03 -7.15
CA ASN A 191 26.16 -24.19 -8.35
C ASN A 191 26.37 -22.70 -8.02
N ASP A 192 26.96 -21.95 -8.96
CA ASP A 192 27.28 -20.52 -8.77
C ASP A 192 26.03 -19.67 -8.49
N ALA A 193 24.91 -20.01 -9.11
CA ALA A 193 23.63 -19.34 -8.91
C ALA A 193 23.13 -19.47 -7.46
N GLY A 194 23.19 -20.68 -6.88
CA GLY A 194 22.79 -20.94 -5.51
C GLY A 194 23.73 -20.29 -4.49
N ARG A 195 25.04 -20.28 -4.74
CA ARG A 195 26.02 -19.52 -3.92
C ARG A 195 25.72 -18.04 -3.91
N THR A 196 25.47 -17.46 -5.08
CA THR A 196 25.16 -16.02 -5.23
C THR A 196 23.85 -15.67 -4.50
N LEU A 197 22.83 -16.53 -4.62
CA LEU A 197 21.57 -16.36 -3.91
C LEU A 197 21.74 -16.43 -2.39
N ALA A 198 22.51 -17.40 -1.90
CA ALA A 198 22.81 -17.55 -0.49
C ALA A 198 23.60 -16.35 0.06
N ALA A 199 24.60 -15.86 -0.68
CA ALA A 199 25.37 -14.67 -0.32
C ALA A 199 24.48 -13.43 -0.26
N THR A 200 23.60 -13.25 -1.25
CA THR A 200 22.63 -12.14 -1.27
C THR A 200 21.72 -12.17 -0.05
N LEU A 201 21.17 -13.34 0.28
CA LEU A 201 20.30 -13.48 1.44
C LEU A 201 21.03 -13.25 2.77
N THR A 202 22.28 -13.71 2.87
CA THR A 202 23.13 -13.43 4.04
C THR A 202 23.38 -11.93 4.21
N ALA A 203 23.71 -11.22 3.13
CA ALA A 203 23.89 -9.77 3.15
C ALA A 203 22.59 -9.05 3.58
N LEU A 204 21.43 -9.48 3.07
CA LEU A 204 20.13 -8.94 3.49
C LEU A 204 19.87 -9.17 4.98
N ARG A 205 20.14 -10.37 5.50
CA ARG A 205 19.98 -10.66 6.93
C ARG A 205 20.89 -9.79 7.80
N GLN A 206 22.13 -9.56 7.37
CA GLN A 206 23.06 -8.67 8.08
C GLN A 206 22.55 -7.23 8.08
N ARG A 207 22.06 -6.72 6.94
CA ARG A 207 21.47 -5.37 6.85
C ARG A 207 20.25 -5.22 7.79
N ILE A 208 19.39 -6.23 7.83
CA ILE A 208 18.21 -6.23 8.74
C ILE A 208 18.66 -6.28 10.21
N ALA A 209 19.67 -7.10 10.54
CA ALA A 209 20.18 -7.18 11.91
C ALA A 209 20.79 -5.85 12.38
N ALA A 210 21.55 -5.16 11.52
CA ALA A 210 22.07 -3.82 11.82
C ALA A 210 20.94 -2.79 12.05
N LEU A 211 19.86 -2.88 11.27
CA LEU A 211 18.69 -2.01 11.44
C LEU A 211 17.95 -2.30 12.75
N GLU A 212 17.82 -3.57 13.13
CA GLU A 212 17.24 -3.96 14.43
C GLU A 212 18.10 -3.47 15.60
N GLU A 213 19.42 -3.57 15.50
CA GLU A 213 20.34 -3.04 16.50
C GLU A 213 20.20 -1.52 16.66
N TYR A 214 20.14 -0.80 15.53
CA TYR A 214 19.89 0.65 15.54
C TYR A 214 18.54 1.00 16.18
N ALA A 215 17.49 0.23 15.90
CA ALA A 215 16.18 0.41 16.51
C ALA A 215 16.21 0.21 18.03
N GLU A 216 16.92 -0.80 18.52
CA GLU A 216 17.09 -1.04 19.96
C GLU A 216 17.95 0.05 20.63
N GLN A 217 19.00 0.54 19.97
CA GLN A 217 19.80 1.67 20.45
C GLN A 217 18.94 2.94 20.56
N THR A 218 18.13 3.22 19.54
CA THR A 218 17.20 4.36 19.51
C THR A 218 16.21 4.27 20.67
N LYS A 219 15.60 3.11 20.88
CA LYS A 219 14.67 2.87 21.99
C LYS A 219 15.31 3.07 23.37
N LYS A 220 16.57 2.64 23.55
CA LYS A 220 17.31 2.86 24.81
C LYS A 220 17.61 4.35 25.03
N ALA A 221 17.98 5.07 23.98
CA ALA A 221 18.20 6.51 24.04
C ALA A 221 16.90 7.25 24.41
N ASP A 222 15.77 6.85 23.82
CA ASP A 222 14.44 7.38 24.13
C ASP A 222 14.04 7.16 25.59
N ALA A 223 14.23 5.94 26.10
CA ALA A 223 13.97 5.62 27.50
C ALA A 223 14.86 6.44 28.46
N ALA A 224 16.11 6.70 28.08
CA ALA A 224 17.03 7.53 28.87
C ALA A 224 16.67 9.02 28.82
N ALA A 225 16.20 9.54 27.68
CA ALA A 225 15.72 10.91 27.53
C ALA A 225 14.44 11.16 28.35
N LEU A 226 13.56 10.16 28.44
CA LEU A 226 12.34 10.22 29.26
C LEU A 226 12.62 10.17 30.78
N LEU A 227 13.85 9.85 31.20
CA LEU A 227 14.21 9.56 32.59
C LEU A 227 14.77 10.70 33.48
N PRO A 228 14.89 11.98 33.07
CA PRO A 228 15.21 13.03 34.06
C PRO A 228 14.41 14.33 33.93
N GLY A 229 13.21 14.34 34.52
CA GLY A 229 12.51 15.53 35.04
C GLY A 229 12.34 15.53 36.56
N ASP A 230 12.24 14.34 37.18
CA ASP A 230 11.96 14.20 38.62
C ASP A 230 13.19 14.43 39.51
N HIS A 231 14.41 14.11 39.05
CA HIS A 231 15.63 14.33 39.85
C HIS A 231 16.08 15.79 39.86
N ALA A 232 15.86 16.54 38.78
CA ALA A 232 16.17 17.98 38.74
C ALA A 232 15.21 18.79 39.63
N ALA A 233 13.93 18.40 39.69
CA ALA A 233 12.97 18.99 40.62
C ALA A 233 13.29 18.64 42.08
N ALA A 234 13.65 17.39 42.37
CA ALA A 234 14.05 16.96 43.71
C ALA A 234 15.33 17.64 44.21
N ASP A 235 16.32 17.85 43.33
CA ASP A 235 17.55 18.58 43.68
C ASP A 235 17.31 20.08 43.88
N LEU A 236 16.41 20.69 43.10
CA LEU A 236 16.00 22.10 43.30
C LEU A 236 15.22 22.28 44.61
N ASP A 237 14.35 21.33 44.97
CA ASP A 237 13.62 21.35 46.24
C ASP A 237 14.57 21.11 47.44
N ALA A 238 15.56 20.23 47.29
CA ALA A 238 16.59 20.01 48.32
C ALA A 238 17.50 21.24 48.51
N LEU A 239 17.89 21.90 47.41
CA LEU A 239 18.69 23.13 47.45
C LEU A 239 17.91 24.31 48.05
N THR A 240 16.63 24.45 47.71
CA THR A 240 15.77 25.49 48.30
C THR A 240 15.44 25.23 49.77
N ALA A 241 15.35 23.97 50.20
CA ALA A 241 15.22 23.61 51.61
C ALA A 241 16.50 23.93 52.41
N GLN A 242 17.69 23.63 51.88
CA GLN A 242 18.96 24.01 52.51
C GLN A 242 19.14 25.54 52.58
N ALA A 243 18.78 26.26 51.52
CA ALA A 243 18.86 27.72 51.49
C ALA A 243 17.93 28.37 52.55
N ARG A 244 16.70 27.86 52.72
CA ARG A 244 15.79 28.35 53.78
C ARG A 244 16.33 28.06 55.18
N ALA A 245 16.93 26.89 55.39
CA ALA A 245 17.52 26.51 56.68
C ALA A 245 18.73 27.40 57.03
N ALA A 246 19.53 27.81 56.05
CA ALA A 246 20.68 28.69 56.25
C ALA A 246 20.28 30.15 56.56
N THR A 247 19.10 30.61 56.12
CA THR A 247 18.62 31.98 56.39
C THR A 247 17.82 32.13 57.70
N ALA A 248 17.57 31.03 58.42
CA ALA A 248 16.78 31.03 59.65
C ALA A 248 17.61 30.99 60.95
N ASN A 249 18.95 31.06 60.83
CA ASN A 249 19.93 31.17 61.92
C ASN A 249 20.63 32.52 61.84
#